data_AF-X1G760-F1
#
_entry.id   AF-X1G760-F1
#
_cell.length_a   1.000
_cell.length_b   1.000
_cell.length_c   1.000
_cell.angle_alpha   90.00
_cell.angle_beta   90.00
_cell.angle_gamma   90.00
#
_symmetry.space_group_name_H-M   'P 1'
#
loop_
_entity.id
_entity.type
_entity.pdbx_description
1 polymer ?
#
loop_
_entity_poly.entity_id
_entity_poly.type
_entity_poly.pdbx_seq_one_letter_code
_entity_poly.pdbx_strand_id
1 'polypeptide(L)' 'MTIFQEKPEKLIRAEKLIDDGNYDSALEIMRVFEKEEGQNLQNIVLYHLLECQLFFQQSKFEKVITLSEKTYQESFFYLI' A
#
# COMPACT_ATOMS: atom_id res chain seq x y z
N MET A 1 10.27 14.56 -17.85
CA MET A 1 9.31 13.49 -18.18
C MET A 1 9.21 12.62 -16.95
N THR A 2 8.21 12.86 -16.11
CA THR A 2 7.99 12.06 -14.90
C THR A 2 7.50 10.70 -15.37
N ILE A 3 8.37 9.70 -15.36
CA ILE A 3 8.00 8.32 -15.68
C ILE A 3 7.08 7.88 -14.55
N PHE A 4 5.76 7.98 -14.76
CA PHE A 4 4.82 7.22 -13.94
C PHE A 4 5.15 5.75 -14.24
N GLN A 5 5.96 5.13 -13.38
CA GLN A 5 6.14 3.69 -13.45
C GLN A 5 4.75 3.07 -13.26
N GLU A 6 4.40 2.12 -14.13
CA GLU A 6 3.13 1.43 -14.02
C GLU A 6 2.98 0.86 -12.62
N LYS A 7 1.80 1.08 -12.01
CA LYS A 7 1.48 0.47 -10.72
C LYS A 7 1.73 -1.04 -10.84
N PRO A 8 2.44 -1.68 -9.87
CA PRO A 8 2.64 -3.12 -9.89
C PRO A 8 1.31 -3.85 -10.04
N GLU A 9 1.22 -4.83 -10.95
CA GLU A 9 0.00 -5.59 -11.22
C GLU A 9 -0.62 -6.17 -9.95
N LYS A 10 0.23 -6.58 -8.99
CA LYS A 10 -0.18 -7.08 -7.67
C LYS A 10 -0.93 -6.03 -6.86
N LEU A 11 -0.46 -4.78 -6.85
CA LEU A 11 -1.12 -3.70 -6.11
C LEU A 11 -2.42 -3.27 -6.81
N ILE A 12 -2.46 -3.25 -8.14
CA ILE A 12 -3.71 -3.04 -8.90
C ILE A 12 -4.74 -4.11 -8.56
N ARG A 13 -4.31 -5.37 -8.48
CA ARG A 13 -5.20 -6.49 -8.15
C ARG A 13 -5.66 -6.43 -6.69
N ALA A 14 -4.79 -6.05 -5.76
CA ALA A 14 -5.14 -5.85 -4.36
C ALA A 14 -6.18 -4.74 -4.19
N GLU A 15 -6.00 -3.59 -4.85
CA GLU A 15 -6.96 -2.46 -4.86
C GLU A 15 -8.37 -2.94 -5.24
N LYS A 16 -8.51 -3.66 -6.35
CA LYS A 16 -9.81 -4.22 -6.78
C LYS A 16 -10.42 -5.18 -5.75
N LEU A 17 -9.62 -6.05 -5.16
CA LEU A 17 -10.12 -7.00 -4.15
C LEU A 17 -10.59 -6.29 -2.87
N ILE A 18 -9.94 -5.20 -2.49
CA ILE A 18 -10.38 -4.38 -1.35
C ILE A 18 -11.70 -3.71 -1.68
N ASP A 19 -11.83 -3.13 -2.87
CA ASP A 19 -13.08 -2.50 -3.33
C ASP A 19 -14.24 -3.50 -3.41
N ASP A 20 -13.96 -4.76 -3.77
CA ASP A 20 -14.93 -5.86 -3.81
C ASP A 20 -15.21 -6.47 -2.42
N GLY A 21 -14.54 -6.02 -1.36
CA GLY A 21 -14.68 -6.54 0.01
C GLY A 21 -13.98 -7.87 0.28
N ASN A 22 -13.18 -8.37 -0.66
CA ASN A 22 -12.40 -9.61 -0.54
C ASN A 22 -11.03 -9.36 0.12
N TYR A 23 -11.07 -9.03 1.41
CA TYR A 23 -9.92 -8.56 2.17
C TYR A 23 -8.83 -9.62 2.38
N ASP A 24 -9.21 -10.89 2.58
CA ASP A 24 -8.24 -11.97 2.79
C ASP A 24 -7.39 -12.20 1.54
N SER A 25 -8.03 -12.23 0.37
CA SER A 25 -7.32 -12.37 -0.92
C SER A 25 -6.44 -11.16 -1.21
N ALA A 26 -6.89 -9.94 -0.87
CA ALA A 26 -6.08 -8.74 -0.99
C ALA A 26 -4.82 -8.83 -0.11
N LEU A 27 -4.97 -9.23 1.15
CA LEU A 27 -3.86 -9.41 2.09
C LEU A 27 -2.82 -10.43 1.60
N GLU A 28 -3.26 -11.55 1.02
CA GLU A 28 -2.33 -12.54 0.47
C GLU A 28 -1.47 -11.96 -0.65
N ILE A 29 -2.09 -11.24 -1.60
CA ILE A 29 -1.37 -10.61 -2.72
C ILE A 29 -0.41 -9.52 -2.22
N MET A 30 -0.87 -8.71 -1.27
CA MET A 30 -0.05 -7.66 -0.68
C MET A 30 1.17 -8.22 0.07
N ARG A 31 1.04 -9.33 0.81
CA ARG A 31 2.17 -10.01 1.46
C ARG A 31 3.17 -10.58 0.47
N VAL A 32 2.71 -11.03 -0.70
CA VAL A 32 3.60 -11.48 -1.76
C VAL A 32 4.40 -10.30 -2.31
N PHE A 33 3.75 -9.15 -2.52
CA PHE A 33 4.41 -7.92 -2.96
C PHE A 33 5.43 -7.39 -1.94
N GLU A 34 5.11 -7.39 -0.64
CA GLU A 34 5.99 -6.93 0.44
C GLU A 34 7.32 -7.69 0.49
N LYS A 35 7.31 -8.98 0.14
CA LYS A 35 8.50 -9.84 0.12
C LYS A 35 9.39 -9.64 -1.11
N GLU A 36 8.95 -8.87 -2.10
CA GLU A 36 9.74 -8.58 -3.29
C GLU A 36 10.76 -7.48 -3.00
N GLU A 37 12.03 -7.75 -3.29
CA GLU A 37 13.09 -6.75 -3.20
C GLU A 37 13.01 -5.73 -4.35
N GLY A 38 13.64 -4.57 -4.18
CA GLY A 38 13.79 -3.57 -5.25
C GLY A 38 12.54 -2.70 -5.51
N GLN A 39 11.61 -2.62 -4.55
CA GLN A 39 10.48 -1.71 -4.68
C GLN A 39 10.94 -0.26 -4.65
N ASN A 40 10.41 0.54 -5.57
CA ASN A 40 10.58 1.98 -5.53
C ASN A 40 9.67 2.60 -4.43
N LEU A 41 9.94 3.86 -4.08
CA LEU A 41 9.14 4.58 -3.09
C LEU A 41 7.65 4.67 -3.45
N GLN A 42 7.32 4.91 -4.73
CA GLN A 42 5.93 5.03 -5.18
C GLN A 42 5.12 3.75 -4.91
N ASN A 43 5.72 2.59 -5.13
CA ASN A 43 5.09 1.30 -4.89
C ASN A 43 4.93 1.02 -3.38
N ILE A 44 5.93 1.41 -2.57
CA ILE A 44 5.85 1.31 -1.10
C ILE A 44 4.71 2.19 -0.57
N VAL A 45 4.62 3.45 -1.03
CA VAL A 45 3.54 4.37 -0.64
C VAL A 45 2.17 3.82 -1.06
N LEU A 46 2.06 3.26 -2.26
CA LEU A 46 0.82 2.64 -2.71
C LEU A 46 0.45 1.41 -1.86
N TYR A 47 1.43 0.58 -1.50
CA TYR A 47 1.21 -0.55 -0.59
C TYR A 47 0.65 -0.08 0.77
N HIS A 48 1.27 0.92 1.40
CA HIS A 48 0.78 1.47 2.67
C HIS A 48 -0.62 2.09 2.56
N LEU A 49 -0.93 2.72 1.42
CA LEU A 49 -2.27 3.26 1.16
C LEU A 49 -3.33 2.15 1.15
N LEU A 50 -3.07 1.05 0.46
CA LEU A 50 -3.99 -0.10 0.41
C LEU A 50 -4.12 -0.77 1.79
N GLU A 51 -3.04 -0.82 2.57
CA GLU A 51 -3.07 -1.37 3.93
C GLU A 51 -3.89 -0.47 4.86
N CYS A 52 -3.78 0.86 4.72
CA CYS A 52 -4.65 1.80 5.41
C CYS A 52 -6.13 1.60 5.04
N GLN A 53 -6.44 1.42 3.75
CA GLN A 53 -7.81 1.15 3.29
C GLN A 53 -8.36 -0.12 3.94
N LEU A 54 -7.57 -1.21 4.01
CA LEU A 54 -7.94 -2.43 4.70
C LEU A 54 -8.22 -2.21 6.19
N PHE A 55 -7.32 -1.50 6.91
CA PHE A 55 -7.54 -1.21 8.33
C PHE A 55 -8.76 -0.32 8.56
N PHE A 56 -9.02 0.63 7.67
CA PHE A 56 -10.20 1.48 7.75
C PHE A 56 -11.50 0.67 7.64
N GLN A 57 -11.59 -0.23 6.64
CA GLN A 57 -12.73 -1.14 6.49
C GLN A 57 -12.93 -2.06 7.71
N GLN A 58 -11.84 -2.41 8.41
CA GLN A 58 -11.87 -3.20 9.64
C GLN A 58 -12.09 -2.37 10.92
N SER A 59 -12.36 -1.06 10.80
CA SER A 59 -12.49 -0.12 11.94
C SER A 59 -11.25 -0.05 12.86
N LYS A 60 -10.06 -0.38 12.33
CA LYS A 60 -8.78 -0.34 13.06
C LYS A 60 -8.10 1.04 12.91
N PHE A 61 -8.79 2.10 13.33
CA PHE A 61 -8.38 3.48 13.04
C PHE A 61 -7.02 3.87 13.61
N GLU A 62 -6.64 3.38 14.80
CA GLU A 62 -5.32 3.63 15.38
C GLU A 62 -4.19 3.14 14.47
N LYS A 63 -4.39 1.99 13.81
CA LYS A 63 -3.42 1.45 12.84
C LYS A 63 -3.35 2.30 11.57
N VAL A 64 -4.49 2.80 11.10
CA VAL A 64 -4.53 3.73 9.96
C VAL A 64 -3.69 4.97 10.24
N ILE A 65 -3.89 5.59 11.41
CA ILE A 65 -3.17 6.80 11.82
C ILE A 65 -1.66 6.53 11.89
N THR A 66 -1.27 5.50 12.64
CA THR A 66 0.14 5.13 12.83
C THR A 66 0.85 4.86 11.50
N LEU A 67 0.20 4.11 10.61
CA LEU A 67 0.78 3.76 9.31
C LEU A 67 0.85 4.97 8.37
N SER A 68 -0.15 5.84 8.40
CA SER A 68 -0.15 7.07 7.60
C SER A 68 0.97 8.02 8.02
N GLU A 69 1.21 8.17 9.32
CA GLU A 69 2.32 8.97 9.86
C GLU A 69 3.67 8.40 9.44
N LYS A 70 3.87 7.09 9.57
CA LYS A 70 5.08 6.40 9.11
C LYS A 70 5.31 6.62 7.61
N THR A 71 4.26 6.45 6.80
CA THR A 71 4.33 6.64 5.34
C THR A 71 4.71 8.07 4.97
N TYR A 72 4.16 9.06 5.68
CA TYR A 72 4.51 10.46 5.50
C TYR A 72 5.99 10.73 5.82
N GLN A 73 6.48 10.20 6.96
CA GLN A 73 7.88 10.35 7.36
C GLN A 73 8.84 9.71 6.35
N GLU A 74 8.54 8.50 5.89
CA GLU A 74 9.35 7.81 4.88
C GLU A 74 9.32 8.53 3.53
N SER A 75 8.16 9.01 3.10
CA SER A 75 8.03 9.77 1.85
C SER A 75 8.79 11.10 1.90
N PHE A 76 8.82 11.75 3.07
CA PHE A 76 9.56 12.99 3.27
C PHE A 76 11.08 12.76 3.27
N PHE A 77 11.56 11.65 3.82
CA PHE A 77 12.99 11.33 3.90
C PHE A 77 13.63 11.04 2.54
N TYR A 78 12.85 10.57 1.56
CA TYR A 78 13.31 10.34 0.19
C TYR A 78 13.34 11.59 -0.70
N LEU A 79 12.80 12.73 -0.22
CA LEU A 79 12.75 14.00 -0.96
C LEU A 79 13.89 14.97 -0.59
N ILE A 80 14.77 14.60 0.34
CA ILE A 80 15.95 15.36 0.80
C ILE A 80 17.22 14.60 0.43
#